data_AF-A0A2V8BP22-F1
#
_entry.id   AF-A0A2V8BP22-F1
#
_cell.length_a   1.000
_cell.length_b   1.000
_cell.length_c   1.000
_cell.angle_alpha   90.00
_cell.angle_beta   90.00
_cell.angle_gamma   90.00
#
_symmetry.space_group_name_H-M   'P 1'
#
loop_
_entity.id
_entity.type
_entity.pdbx_description
1 polymer ?
#
loop_
_entity_poly.entity_id
_entity_poly.type
_entity_poly.pdbx_seq_one_letter_code
_entity_poly.pdbx_strand_id
1 'polypeptide(L)'
;MYLGAKHMVTGYDHLLFLVGVIFFLYKLKDVVQYVSLFTIGHSVTLLAGVLGGVRANPYLIDAIIGFSVVYKAFENMDGFRRYFGFQPDTRLAVLIFGLFHGFGLATKLQDFALATNGLVANIVSFNVGVEIGQALALTAILIGLTYWRTCHGFLRHAFATNALVMACGFLLVGSQLSGYFLSAS
;
A
#
# COMPACT_ATOMS: atom_id res chain seq x y z
N MET A 1 -2.68 17.81 -8.45
CA MET A 1 -2.80 16.58 -9.28
C MET A 1 -1.45 15.99 -9.65
N TYR A 2 -0.55 16.67 -10.38
CA TYR A 2 0.76 16.12 -10.78
C TYR A 2 1.63 15.62 -9.62
N LEU A 3 1.74 16.36 -8.51
CA LEU A 3 2.50 15.93 -7.34
C LEU A 3 1.94 14.65 -6.69
N GLY A 4 0.62 14.50 -6.60
CA GLY A 4 -0.02 13.30 -6.05
C GLY A 4 0.21 12.07 -6.92
N ALA A 5 0.04 12.21 -8.23
CA ALA A 5 0.33 11.15 -9.19
C ALA A 5 1.81 10.76 -9.19
N LYS A 6 2.72 11.75 -9.17
CA LYS A 6 4.16 11.52 -9.07
C LYS A 6 4.52 10.81 -7.77
N HIS A 7 4.03 11.28 -6.62
CA HIS A 7 4.29 10.68 -5.32
C HIS A 7 3.88 9.20 -5.29
N MET A 8 2.73 8.87 -5.86
CA MET A 8 2.28 7.48 -5.93
C MET A 8 3.12 6.61 -6.86
N VAL A 9 3.59 7.15 -8.00
CA VAL A 9 4.46 6.43 -8.94
C VAL A 9 5.89 6.32 -8.41
N THR A 10 6.36 7.26 -7.59
CA THR A 10 7.71 7.23 -7.00
C THR A 10 7.77 6.53 -5.63
N GLY A 11 6.61 6.28 -5.00
CA GLY A 11 6.51 5.56 -3.74
C GLY A 11 6.78 4.07 -3.95
N TYR A 12 8.02 3.64 -3.73
CA TYR A 12 8.43 2.23 -3.84
C TYR A 12 7.60 1.32 -2.92
N ASP A 13 7.19 1.82 -1.76
CA ASP A 13 6.30 1.18 -0.79
C ASP A 13 4.90 0.90 -1.36
N HIS A 14 4.31 1.88 -2.06
CA HIS A 14 3.00 1.76 -2.68
C HIS A 14 3.03 0.81 -3.88
N LEU A 15 4.07 0.90 -4.72
CA LEU A 15 4.26 -0.03 -5.85
C LEU A 15 4.47 -1.47 -5.38
N LEU A 16 5.28 -1.71 -4.34
CA LEU A 16 5.50 -3.04 -3.78
C LEU A 16 4.21 -3.62 -3.17
N PHE A 17 3.44 -2.81 -2.46
CA PHE A 17 2.13 -3.21 -1.95
C PHE A 17 1.17 -3.56 -3.09
N LEU A 18 1.12 -2.74 -4.15
CA LEU A 18 0.27 -2.98 -5.31
C LEU A 18 0.64 -4.28 -6.05
N VAL A 19 1.94 -4.53 -6.25
CA VAL A 19 2.45 -5.78 -6.82
C VAL A 19 2.06 -6.99 -5.95
N GLY A 20 2.20 -6.87 -4.62
CA GLY A 20 1.77 -7.89 -3.67
C GLY A 20 0.26 -8.15 -3.72
N VAL A 21 -0.58 -7.11 -3.76
CA VAL A 21 -2.04 -7.25 -3.78
C VAL A 21 -2.54 -7.88 -5.08
N ILE A 22 -1.95 -7.53 -6.23
CA ILE A 22 -2.47 -7.98 -7.54
C ILE A 22 -2.02 -9.39 -7.90
N PHE A 23 -0.95 -9.92 -7.29
CA PHE A 23 -0.47 -11.29 -7.56
C PHE A 23 -1.57 -12.36 -7.47
N PHE A 24 -2.59 -12.13 -6.64
CA PHE A 24 -3.70 -13.06 -6.44
C PHE A 24 -5.08 -12.54 -6.86
N LEU A 25 -5.17 -11.39 -7.53
CA LEU A 25 -6.47 -10.93 -8.02
C LEU A 25 -6.81 -11.66 -9.32
N TYR A 26 -7.49 -12.79 -9.18
CA TYR A 26 -7.89 -13.68 -10.29
C TYR A 26 -9.13 -13.17 -11.04
N LYS A 27 -10.00 -12.41 -10.36
CA LYS A 27 -11.25 -11.89 -10.93
C LYS A 27 -11.25 -10.37 -10.86
N LEU A 28 -11.62 -9.71 -11.96
CA LEU A 28 -11.78 -8.26 -12.03
C LEU A 28 -12.68 -7.72 -10.91
N LYS A 29 -13.72 -8.47 -10.53
CA LYS A 29 -14.62 -8.12 -9.41
C LYS A 29 -13.88 -8.00 -8.07
N ASP A 30 -12.97 -8.93 -7.79
CA ASP A 30 -12.18 -8.91 -6.55
C ASP A 30 -11.17 -7.76 -6.58
N VAL A 31 -10.61 -7.44 -7.76
CA VAL A 31 -9.71 -6.28 -7.94
C VAL A 31 -10.44 -5.01 -7.54
N VAL A 32 -11.58 -4.75 -8.18
CA VAL A 32 -12.38 -3.55 -7.93
C VAL A 32 -12.76 -3.48 -6.46
N GLN A 33 -13.20 -4.60 -5.86
CA GLN A 33 -13.59 -4.63 -4.46
C GLN A 33 -12.43 -4.27 -3.51
N TYR A 34 -11.25 -4.88 -3.67
CA TYR A 34 -10.10 -4.59 -2.79
C TYR A 34 -9.56 -3.19 -2.99
N VAL A 35 -9.52 -2.71 -4.23
CA VAL A 35 -9.13 -1.34 -4.55
C VAL A 35 -10.08 -0.35 -3.90
N SER A 36 -11.39 -0.56 -4.01
CA SER A 36 -12.38 0.31 -3.36
C SER A 36 -12.22 0.30 -1.85
N LEU A 37 -12.06 -0.87 -1.21
CA LEU A 37 -11.86 -0.95 0.24
C LEU A 37 -10.59 -0.23 0.69
N PHE A 38 -9.49 -0.40 -0.04
CA PHE A 38 -8.25 0.30 0.24
C PHE A 38 -8.42 1.81 0.09
N THR A 39 -8.99 2.28 -1.02
CA THR A 39 -9.25 3.70 -1.26
C THR A 39 -10.16 4.32 -0.21
N ILE A 40 -11.20 3.60 0.23
CA ILE A 40 -12.07 4.07 1.31
C ILE A 40 -11.28 4.26 2.61
N GLY A 41 -10.52 3.24 3.05
CA GLY A 41 -9.71 3.34 4.27
C GLY A 41 -8.65 4.44 4.18
N HIS A 42 -7.99 4.53 3.02
CA HIS A 42 -6.98 5.54 2.71
C HIS A 42 -7.55 6.95 2.82
N SER A 43 -8.62 7.24 2.08
CA SER A 43 -9.22 8.58 2.06
C SER A 43 -9.77 8.99 3.43
N VAL A 44 -10.33 8.07 4.21
CA VAL A 44 -10.84 8.35 5.57
C VAL A 44 -9.72 8.85 6.48
N THR A 45 -8.62 8.11 6.58
CA THR A 45 -7.51 8.46 7.48
C THR A 45 -6.65 9.59 6.97
N LEU A 46 -6.54 9.74 5.64
CA LEU A 46 -5.90 10.89 5.02
C LEU A 46 -6.61 12.19 5.43
N LEU A 47 -7.93 12.26 5.22
CA LEU A 47 -8.73 13.43 5.55
C LEU A 47 -8.77 13.66 7.06
N ALA A 48 -9.02 12.61 7.85
CA ALA A 48 -9.07 12.72 9.31
C ALA A 48 -7.73 13.17 9.90
N GLY A 49 -6.61 12.63 9.41
CA GLY A 49 -5.27 13.01 9.86
C GLY A 49 -4.99 14.48 9.55
N VAL A 50 -5.21 14.92 8.31
CA VAL A 50 -4.90 16.30 7.90
C VAL A 50 -5.84 17.32 8.55
N LEU A 51 -7.15 17.07 8.60
CA LEU A 51 -8.12 18.01 9.18
C LEU A 51 -8.09 18.01 10.71
N GLY A 52 -7.86 16.86 11.32
CA GLY A 52 -7.78 16.71 12.77
C GLY A 52 -6.41 17.05 13.37
N GLY A 53 -5.40 17.30 12.54
CA GLY A 53 -4.02 17.56 12.98
C GLY A 53 -3.39 16.37 13.71
N VAL A 54 -3.92 15.16 13.52
CA VAL A 54 -3.40 13.96 14.17
C VAL A 54 -2.12 13.54 13.44
N ARG A 55 -1.06 13.36 14.21
CA ARG A 55 0.28 13.00 13.73
C ARG A 55 0.71 11.69 14.35
N ALA A 56 1.53 10.97 13.62
CA ALA A 56 2.20 9.77 14.11
C ALA A 56 3.65 9.76 13.65
N ASN A 57 4.47 8.92 14.27
CA ASN A 57 5.86 8.81 13.88
C ASN A 57 5.95 8.18 12.47
N PRO A 58 6.56 8.86 11.47
CA PRO A 58 6.65 8.36 10.11
C PRO A 58 7.35 7.00 10.01
N TYR A 59 8.38 6.76 10.81
CA TYR A 59 9.09 5.47 10.83
C TYR A 59 8.17 4.33 11.31
N LEU A 60 7.36 4.56 12.34
CA LEU A 60 6.45 3.54 12.85
C LEU A 60 5.32 3.23 11.86
N ILE A 61 4.75 4.25 11.20
CA ILE A 61 3.73 4.00 10.17
C ILE A 61 4.33 3.31 8.96
N ASP A 62 5.47 3.77 8.46
CA ASP A 62 6.10 3.18 7.28
C ASP A 62 6.54 1.72 7.58
N ALA A 63 6.87 1.38 8.84
CA ALA A 63 7.08 0.00 9.27
C ALA A 63 5.78 -0.82 9.23
N ILE A 64 4.65 -0.29 9.71
CA ILE A 64 3.34 -0.97 9.61
C ILE A 64 2.93 -1.18 8.14
N ILE A 65 3.20 -0.20 7.29
CA ILE A 65 3.02 -0.32 5.83
C ILE A 65 3.93 -1.42 5.28
N GLY A 66 5.20 -1.51 5.70
CA GLY A 66 6.07 -2.64 5.32
C GLY A 66 5.51 -4.00 5.75
N PHE A 67 4.91 -4.09 6.94
CA PHE A 67 4.24 -5.31 7.39
C PHE A 67 3.00 -5.67 6.58
N SER A 68 2.27 -4.70 6.01
CA SER A 68 1.15 -4.98 5.11
C SER A 68 1.61 -5.73 3.85
N VAL A 69 2.79 -5.38 3.33
CA VAL A 69 3.44 -6.07 2.20
C VAL A 69 3.81 -7.50 2.57
N VAL A 70 4.44 -7.69 3.74
CA VAL A 70 4.79 -9.03 4.27
C VAL A 70 3.54 -9.88 4.44
N TYR A 71 2.50 -9.33 5.09
CA TYR A 71 1.22 -10.00 5.30
C TYR A 71 0.66 -10.47 3.96
N LYS A 72 0.62 -9.58 2.96
CA LYS A 72 -0.04 -9.90 1.70
C LYS A 72 0.75 -10.95 0.90
N ALA A 73 2.08 -10.85 0.90
CA ALA A 73 2.93 -11.87 0.27
C ALA A 73 2.78 -13.25 0.94
N PHE A 74 2.72 -13.28 2.27
CA PHE A 74 2.49 -14.52 3.03
C PHE A 74 1.09 -15.10 2.78
N GLU A 75 0.08 -14.24 2.75
CA GLU A 75 -1.31 -14.61 2.40
C GLU A 75 -1.39 -15.22 1.00
N ASN A 76 -0.72 -14.63 0.01
CA ASN A 76 -0.70 -15.10 -1.38
C ASN A 76 -0.04 -16.47 -1.56
N MET A 77 0.78 -16.92 -0.60
CA MET A 77 1.43 -18.23 -0.60
C MET A 77 0.63 -19.29 0.15
N ASP A 78 -0.64 -19.01 0.48
CA ASP A 78 -1.49 -19.76 1.41
C ASP A 78 -0.85 -19.92 2.80
N GLY A 79 0.04 -19.01 3.21
CA GLY A 79 0.81 -19.14 4.44
C GLY A 79 -0.08 -19.30 5.68
N PHE A 80 -1.15 -18.51 5.79
CA PHE A 80 -2.07 -18.58 6.92
C PHE A 80 -2.76 -19.94 7.03
N ARG A 81 -3.32 -20.41 5.92
CA ARG A 81 -4.00 -21.71 5.86
C ARG A 81 -3.04 -22.88 6.14
N ARG A 82 -1.80 -22.84 5.62
CA ARG A 82 -0.82 -23.93 5.76
C ARG A 82 -0.20 -24.02 7.15
N TYR A 83 0.12 -22.88 7.77
CA TYR A 83 0.82 -22.85 9.05
C TYR A 83 -0.13 -22.72 10.26
N PHE A 84 -1.28 -22.08 10.10
CA PHE A 84 -2.19 -21.78 11.22
C PHE A 84 -3.59 -22.40 11.06
N GLY A 85 -3.90 -23.02 9.92
CA GLY A 85 -5.18 -23.70 9.70
C GLY A 85 -6.39 -22.77 9.51
N PHE A 86 -6.19 -21.45 9.46
CA PHE A 86 -7.25 -20.47 9.20
C PHE A 86 -6.82 -19.44 8.15
N GLN A 87 -7.78 -18.71 7.59
CA GLN A 87 -7.53 -17.63 6.62
C GLN A 87 -8.19 -16.36 7.16
N PRO A 88 -7.44 -15.28 7.44
CA PRO A 88 -8.04 -14.02 7.84
C PRO A 88 -8.88 -13.41 6.70
N ASP A 89 -9.83 -12.53 7.05
CA ASP A 89 -10.63 -11.84 6.04
C ASP A 89 -9.78 -10.80 5.29
N THR A 90 -9.43 -11.14 4.05
CA THR A 90 -8.63 -10.28 3.16
C THR A 90 -9.27 -8.91 2.93
N ARG A 91 -10.60 -8.81 2.92
CA ARG A 91 -11.32 -7.53 2.73
C ARG A 91 -11.05 -6.59 3.91
N LEU A 92 -11.15 -7.14 5.12
CA LEU A 92 -10.88 -6.39 6.33
C LEU A 92 -9.40 -5.99 6.42
N ALA A 93 -8.49 -6.91 6.10
CA ALA A 93 -7.06 -6.62 6.06
C ALA A 93 -6.73 -5.47 5.08
N VAL A 94 -7.27 -5.51 3.86
CA VAL A 94 -7.05 -4.46 2.85
C VAL A 94 -7.62 -3.11 3.28
N LEU A 95 -8.81 -3.09 3.91
CA LEU A 95 -9.37 -1.87 4.49
C LEU A 95 -8.43 -1.28 5.56
N ILE A 96 -7.94 -2.12 6.48
CA ILE A 96 -7.00 -1.74 7.54
C ILE A 96 -5.69 -1.20 6.94
N PHE A 97 -5.17 -1.84 5.90
CA PHE A 97 -3.98 -1.33 5.19
C PHE A 97 -4.24 0.04 4.59
N GLY A 98 -5.41 0.23 3.96
CA GLY A 98 -5.85 1.56 3.51
C GLY A 98 -5.76 2.61 4.62
N LEU A 99 -6.28 2.30 5.81
CA LEU A 99 -6.22 3.20 6.98
C LEU A 99 -4.78 3.59 7.35
N PHE A 100 -3.85 2.64 7.42
CA PHE A 100 -2.46 2.97 7.77
C PHE A 100 -1.74 3.76 6.67
N HIS A 101 -1.98 3.42 5.40
CA HIS A 101 -1.39 4.15 4.27
C HIS A 101 -1.90 5.61 4.22
N GLY A 102 -3.21 5.82 4.39
CA GLY A 102 -3.79 7.16 4.40
C GLY A 102 -3.25 8.00 5.55
N PHE A 103 -3.11 7.40 6.73
CA PHE A 103 -2.57 8.08 7.90
C PHE A 103 -1.07 8.44 7.77
N GLY A 104 -0.26 7.56 7.17
CA GLY A 104 1.15 7.85 6.88
C GLY A 104 1.32 9.03 5.93
N LEU A 105 0.47 9.07 4.91
CA LEU A 105 0.46 10.16 3.94
C LEU A 105 -0.07 11.47 4.53
N ALA A 106 -1.07 11.42 5.41
CA ALA A 106 -1.57 12.58 6.14
C ALA A 106 -0.45 13.27 6.93
N THR A 107 0.35 12.48 7.65
CA THR A 107 1.48 13.00 8.44
C THR A 107 2.48 13.73 7.54
N LYS A 108 2.88 13.12 6.42
CA LYS A 108 3.80 13.74 5.44
C LYS A 108 3.21 14.99 4.80
N LEU A 109 1.92 14.98 4.43
CA LEU A 109 1.25 16.13 3.82
C LEU A 109 1.13 17.32 4.76
N GLN A 110 0.88 17.10 6.05
CA GLN A 110 0.82 18.20 7.01
C GLN A 110 2.14 18.99 7.04
N ASP A 111 3.28 18.32 6.91
CA ASP A 111 4.59 19.00 6.86
C ASP A 111 4.77 19.80 5.56
N PHE A 112 4.24 19.32 4.42
CA PHE A 112 4.25 20.08 3.16
C PHE A 112 3.25 21.25 3.14
N ALA A 113 2.08 21.07 3.74
CA ALA A 113 0.97 22.00 3.57
C ALA A 113 1.02 23.19 4.55
N LEU A 114 1.83 23.11 5.60
CA LEU A 114 2.25 24.27 6.39
C LEU A 114 3.00 25.33 5.55
N ALA A 115 3.54 24.96 4.39
CA ALA A 115 4.34 25.84 3.55
C ALA A 115 3.56 26.64 2.48
N THR A 116 2.25 26.41 2.28
CA THR A 116 1.50 27.06 1.18
C THR A 116 0.06 27.43 1.55
N ASN A 117 -0.37 28.64 1.19
CA ASN A 117 -1.77 29.08 1.29
C ASN A 117 -2.66 28.25 0.35
N GLY A 118 -3.73 27.64 0.89
CA GLY A 118 -4.69 26.83 0.10
C GLY A 118 -4.79 25.34 0.50
N LEU A 119 -4.75 25.05 1.81
CA LEU A 119 -4.70 23.70 2.37
C LEU A 119 -5.74 22.71 1.77
N VAL A 120 -7.02 23.08 1.78
CA VAL A 120 -8.12 22.20 1.36
C VAL A 120 -8.07 21.88 -0.13
N ALA A 121 -7.84 22.89 -0.98
CA ALA A 121 -7.75 22.70 -2.43
C ALA A 121 -6.53 21.83 -2.81
N ASN A 122 -5.42 21.98 -2.08
CA ASN A 122 -4.23 21.16 -2.25
C ASN A 122 -4.47 19.70 -1.84
N ILE A 123 -5.14 19.46 -0.71
CA ILE A 123 -5.50 18.10 -0.25
C ILE A 123 -6.40 17.41 -1.25
N VAL A 124 -7.46 18.09 -1.72
CA VAL A 124 -8.39 17.52 -2.72
C VAL A 124 -7.65 17.21 -4.01
N SER A 125 -6.87 18.17 -4.53
CA SER A 125 -6.09 18.00 -5.76
C SER A 125 -4.99 16.94 -5.65
N PHE A 126 -4.48 16.71 -4.45
CA PHE A 126 -3.49 15.68 -4.16
C PHE A 126 -4.17 14.31 -4.09
N ASN A 127 -5.27 14.17 -3.35
CA ASN A 127 -6.01 12.90 -3.24
C ASN A 127 -6.54 12.43 -4.60
N VAL A 128 -7.11 13.32 -5.40
CA VAL A 128 -7.50 13.01 -6.79
C VAL A 128 -6.31 12.52 -7.61
N GLY A 129 -5.13 13.12 -7.41
CA GLY A 129 -3.89 12.68 -8.07
C GLY A 129 -3.46 11.28 -7.63
N VAL A 130 -3.58 10.95 -6.35
CA VAL A 130 -3.30 9.62 -5.79
C VAL A 130 -4.28 8.59 -6.33
N GLU A 131 -5.58 8.88 -6.33
CA GLU A 131 -6.60 7.97 -6.87
C GLU A 131 -6.39 7.67 -8.36
N ILE A 132 -6.07 8.69 -9.17
CA ILE A 132 -5.74 8.52 -10.59
C ILE A 132 -4.47 7.69 -10.76
N GLY A 133 -3.42 8.00 -10.01
CA GLY A 133 -2.18 7.21 -10.00
C GLY A 133 -2.49 5.74 -9.69
N GLN A 134 -3.35 5.48 -8.71
CA GLN A 134 -3.64 4.15 -8.20
C GLN A 134 -4.38 3.36 -9.26
N ALA A 135 -5.41 3.97 -9.87
CA ALA A 135 -6.15 3.38 -10.97
C ALA A 135 -5.24 3.03 -12.16
N LEU A 136 -4.32 3.93 -12.55
CA LEU A 136 -3.39 3.68 -13.66
C LEU A 136 -2.40 2.56 -13.35
N ALA A 137 -1.76 2.58 -12.17
CA ALA A 137 -0.80 1.55 -11.78
C ALA A 137 -1.47 0.18 -11.63
N LEU A 138 -2.67 0.12 -11.03
CA LEU A 138 -3.47 -1.11 -10.94
C LEU A 138 -3.77 -1.66 -12.33
N THR A 139 -4.21 -0.81 -13.25
CA THR A 139 -4.55 -1.20 -14.63
C THR A 139 -3.33 -1.77 -15.35
N ALA A 140 -2.19 -1.08 -15.27
CA ALA A 140 -0.94 -1.52 -15.90
C ALA A 140 -0.46 -2.86 -15.34
N ILE A 141 -0.44 -3.02 -14.01
CA ILE A 141 0.00 -4.26 -13.37
C ILE A 141 -0.96 -5.41 -13.67
N LEU A 142 -2.27 -5.17 -13.70
CA LEU A 142 -3.28 -6.18 -14.04
C LEU A 142 -3.10 -6.70 -15.47
N ILE A 143 -2.83 -5.80 -16.44
CA ILE A 143 -2.53 -6.19 -17.83
C ILE A 143 -1.26 -7.06 -17.86
N GLY A 144 -0.18 -6.61 -17.20
CA GLY A 144 1.09 -7.35 -17.14
C GLY A 144 0.96 -8.74 -16.52
N LEU A 145 0.22 -8.86 -15.41
CA LEU A 145 -0.04 -10.14 -14.76
C LEU A 145 -0.94 -11.06 -15.58
N THR A 146 -1.95 -10.51 -16.26
CA THR A 146 -2.82 -11.31 -17.16
C THR A 146 -2.01 -11.89 -18.31
N TYR A 147 -1.11 -11.10 -18.89
CA TYR A 147 -0.17 -11.59 -19.90
C TYR A 147 0.76 -12.67 -19.32
N TRP A 148 1.37 -12.42 -18.16
CA TRP A 148 2.31 -13.36 -17.55
C TRP A 148 1.67 -14.69 -17.13
N ARG A 149 0.39 -14.70 -16.77
CA ARG A 149 -0.39 -15.93 -16.50
C ARG A 149 -0.46 -16.87 -17.70
N THR A 150 -0.24 -16.39 -18.92
CA THR A 150 -0.21 -17.22 -20.14
C THR A 150 1.11 -17.97 -20.33
N CYS A 151 2.15 -17.63 -19.57
CA CYS A 151 3.47 -18.26 -19.69
C CYS A 151 3.57 -19.59 -18.91
N HIS A 152 4.23 -20.60 -19.50
CA HIS A 152 4.54 -21.85 -18.80
C HIS A 152 5.43 -21.58 -17.57
N GLY A 153 5.05 -22.16 -16.42
CA GLY A 153 5.79 -22.00 -15.17
C GLY A 153 5.33 -20.86 -14.26
N PHE A 154 4.21 -20.19 -14.57
CA PHE A 154 3.64 -19.10 -13.75
C PHE A 154 3.62 -19.41 -12.24
N LEU A 155 3.17 -20.60 -11.84
CA LEU A 155 3.08 -20.97 -10.41
C LEU A 155 4.43 -20.96 -9.68
N ARG A 156 5.50 -21.43 -10.31
CA ARG A 156 6.85 -21.45 -9.71
C ARG A 156 7.41 -20.04 -9.57
N HIS A 157 7.22 -19.21 -10.60
CA HIS A 157 7.65 -17.82 -10.55
C HIS A 157 6.80 -17.01 -9.57
N ALA A 158 5.50 -17.30 -9.46
CA ALA A 158 4.62 -16.62 -8.52
C ALA A 158 5.02 -16.84 -7.06
N PHE A 159 5.37 -18.07 -6.69
CA PHE A 159 5.90 -18.34 -5.35
C PHE A 159 7.21 -17.59 -5.11
N ALA A 160 8.15 -17.65 -6.06
CA ALA A 160 9.44 -16.96 -5.94
C ALA A 160 9.29 -15.44 -5.83
N THR A 161 8.39 -14.84 -6.61
CA THR A 161 8.11 -13.41 -6.54
C THR A 161 7.45 -13.01 -5.23
N ASN A 162 6.49 -13.78 -4.71
CA ASN A 162 5.92 -13.50 -3.38
C ASN A 162 6.97 -13.64 -2.27
N ALA A 163 7.86 -14.63 -2.35
CA ALA A 163 8.97 -14.74 -1.40
C ALA A 163 9.92 -13.52 -1.45
N LEU A 164 10.23 -13.02 -2.66
CA LEU A 164 11.01 -11.79 -2.83
C LEU A 164 10.28 -10.55 -2.29
N VAL A 165 8.98 -10.40 -2.59
CA VAL A 165 8.16 -9.30 -2.06
C VAL A 165 8.12 -9.34 -0.54
N MET A 166 7.96 -10.53 0.05
CA MET A 166 7.99 -10.72 1.50
C MET A 166 9.35 -10.33 2.10
N ALA A 167 10.46 -10.75 1.48
CA ALA A 167 11.80 -10.37 1.91
C ALA A 167 12.03 -8.86 1.83
N CYS A 168 11.64 -8.21 0.72
CA CYS A 168 11.67 -6.76 0.57
C CYS A 168 10.82 -6.06 1.64
N GLY A 169 9.63 -6.60 1.95
CA GLY A 169 8.78 -6.10 3.03
C GLY A 169 9.47 -6.12 4.38
N PHE A 170 10.11 -7.24 4.75
CA PHE A 170 10.89 -7.34 5.98
C PHE A 170 12.10 -6.39 6.01
N LEU A 171 12.80 -6.22 4.88
CA LEU A 171 13.91 -5.25 4.79
C LEU A 171 13.42 -3.82 5.01
N LEU A 172 12.28 -3.45 4.43
CA LEU A 172 11.66 -2.14 4.65
C LEU A 172 11.30 -1.95 6.12
N VAL A 173 10.60 -2.91 6.74
CA VAL A 173 10.28 -2.89 8.18
C VAL A 173 11.55 -2.67 9.00
N GLY A 174 12.60 -3.47 8.74
CA GLY A 174 13.88 -3.37 9.44
C GLY A 174 14.53 -1.99 9.29
N SER A 175 14.54 -1.43 8.09
CA SER A 175 15.09 -0.08 7.84
C SER A 175 14.33 1.01 8.59
N GLN A 176 13.00 0.90 8.65
CA GLN A 176 12.16 1.92 9.30
C GLN A 176 12.28 1.83 10.82
N LEU A 177 12.25 0.63 11.39
CA LEU A 177 12.46 0.43 12.84
C LEU A 177 13.88 0.84 13.26
N SER A 178 14.90 0.53 12.47
CA SER A 178 16.26 0.98 12.74
C SER A 178 16.36 2.51 12.72
N GLY A 179 15.72 3.15 11.73
CA GLY A 179 15.60 4.61 11.66
C GLY A 179 14.92 5.20 12.89
N TYR A 180 13.83 4.58 13.36
CA TYR A 180 13.14 4.99 14.59
C TYR A 180 14.07 5.00 15.80
N PHE A 181 14.76 3.87 16.07
CA PHE A 181 15.64 3.75 17.24
C PHE A 181 16.86 4.68 17.16
N LEU A 182 17.47 4.85 15.98
CA LEU A 182 18.59 5.75 15.78
C LEU A 182 18.21 7.24 15.85
N SER A 183 16.97 7.58 15.51
CA SER A 183 16.45 8.95 15.64
C SER A 183 16.05 9.31 17.07
N ALA A 184 15.87 8.30 17.93
CA ALA A 184 15.46 8.44 19.33
C ALA A 184 16.65 8.49 20.32
N SER A 185 17.87 8.25 19.83
CA SER A 185 19.15 8.30 20.56
C SER A 185 19.89 9.60 20.27
#